data_AF-A0A258M0J5-F1
#
_entry.id   AF-A0A258M0J5-F1
#
_cell.length_a   1.000
_cell.length_b   1.000
_cell.length_c   1.000
_cell.angle_alpha   90.00
_cell.angle_beta   90.00
_cell.angle_gamma   90.00
#
_symmetry.space_group_name_H-M   'P 1'
#
loop_
_entity.id
_entity.type
_entity.pdbx_description
1 polymer ?
#
loop_
_entity_poly.entity_id
_entity_poly.type
_entity_poly.pdbx_seq_one_letter_code
_entity_poly.pdbx_strand_id
1 'polypeptide(L)' 'SENRLFSLSGSSTIVAPYRDGQGRVVGVLGVIGPTRLNYGRIVPMVDFTARVVSRVLGAPGSDSA' A
#
# COMPACT_ATOMS: atom_id res chain seq x y z
N SER A 1 5.78 -13.47 -3.59
CA SER A 1 6.76 -13.33 -4.69
C SER A 1 6.98 -11.87 -4.98
N GLU A 2 8.11 -11.32 -4.55
CA GLU A 2 8.55 -9.99 -4.95
C GLU A 2 8.91 -10.03 -6.44
N ASN A 3 8.52 -9.00 -7.19
CA ASN A 3 8.73 -8.95 -8.63
C ASN A 3 10.24 -8.95 -8.94
N ARG A 4 10.73 -10.03 -9.57
CA ARG A 4 12.17 -10.27 -9.85
C ARG A 4 12.83 -9.19 -10.71
N LEU A 5 12.05 -8.38 -11.42
CA LEU A 5 12.58 -7.25 -12.20
C LEU A 5 13.15 -6.11 -11.32
N PHE A 6 12.64 -5.89 -10.10
CA PHE A 6 13.04 -4.74 -9.26
C PHE A 6 14.25 -5.05 -8.37
N SER A 7 14.45 -6.32 -8.00
CA SER A 7 15.65 -6.75 -7.27
C SER A 7 16.92 -6.69 -8.12
N LEU A 8 16.80 -6.90 -9.45
CA LEU A 8 17.91 -6.80 -10.41
C LEU A 8 18.37 -5.35 -10.65
N SER A 9 17.51 -4.36 -10.40
CA SER A 9 17.80 -2.93 -10.56
C SER A 9 18.24 -2.21 -9.28
N GLY A 10 18.42 -2.94 -8.16
CA GLY A 10 18.77 -2.34 -6.87
C GLY A 10 17.62 -1.59 -6.18
N SER A 11 16.39 -2.04 -6.41
CA SER A 11 15.17 -1.44 -5.85
C SER A 11 14.48 -2.37 -4.85
N SER A 12 13.77 -1.78 -3.90
CA SER A 12 12.91 -2.43 -2.92
C SER A 12 11.48 -1.89 -3.05
N THR A 13 10.49 -2.69 -2.66
CA THR A 13 9.07 -2.32 -2.68
C THR A 13 8.42 -2.67 -1.35
N ILE A 14 7.64 -1.74 -0.80
CA ILE A 14 6.83 -1.94 0.40
C ILE A 14 5.38 -1.70 0.00
N VAL A 15 4.47 -2.62 0.34
CA VAL A 15 3.04 -2.51 0.02
C VAL A 15 2.14 -2.78 1.21
N ALA A 16 0.98 -2.14 1.27
CA ALA A 16 -0.11 -2.45 2.20
C ALA A 16 -1.47 -2.44 1.47
N PRO A 17 -2.36 -3.42 1.73
CA PRO A 17 -3.67 -3.46 1.12
C PRO A 17 -4.61 -2.40 1.71
N TYR A 18 -5.48 -1.83 0.89
CA TYR A 18 -6.61 -1.01 1.36
C TYR A 18 -7.94 -1.69 1.04
N ARG A 19 -8.96 -1.36 1.83
CA ARG A 19 -10.26 -2.05 1.86
C ARG A 19 -11.42 -1.08 1.67
N ASP A 20 -12.53 -1.58 1.16
CA ASP A 20 -13.79 -0.83 1.08
C ASP A 20 -14.59 -0.91 2.40
N GLY A 21 -15.78 -0.31 2.41
CA GLY A 21 -16.69 -0.32 3.56
C GLY A 21 -17.20 -1.72 3.94
N GLN A 22 -17.14 -2.68 3.02
CA GLN A 22 -17.46 -4.09 3.25
C GLN A 22 -16.25 -4.90 3.75
N GLY A 23 -15.09 -4.24 3.93
CA GLY A 23 -13.86 -4.88 4.35
C GLY A 23 -13.19 -5.70 3.24
N ARG A 24 -13.63 -5.62 1.99
CA ARG A 24 -13.01 -6.34 0.87
C ARG A 24 -11.72 -5.64 0.46
N VAL A 25 -10.67 -6.41 0.14
CA VAL A 25 -9.45 -5.82 -0.43
C VAL A 25 -9.74 -5.36 -1.84
N VAL A 26 -9.63 -4.05 -2.07
CA VAL A 26 -9.93 -3.41 -3.36
C VAL A 26 -8.66 -2.97 -4.09
N GLY A 27 -7.51 -2.95 -3.41
CA GLY A 27 -6.22 -2.68 -4.02
C GLY A 27 -5.08 -2.65 -3.00
N VAL A 28 -3.90 -2.25 -3.48
CA VAL A 28 -2.69 -2.08 -2.66
C VAL A 28 -2.08 -0.70 -2.88
N LEU A 29 -1.52 -0.15 -1.82
CA LEU A 29 -0.67 1.04 -1.86
C LEU A 29 0.77 0.63 -1.63
N GLY A 30 1.71 1.24 -2.34
CA GLY A 30 3.11 0.89 -2.20
C GLY A 30 4.09 2.01 -2.48
N VAL A 31 5.29 1.84 -1.91
CA VAL A 31 6.46 2.69 -2.13
C VAL A 31 7.53 1.86 -2.81
N ILE A 32 8.11 2.40 -3.87
CA ILE A 32 9.28 1.83 -4.56
C ILE A 32 10.46 2.75 -4.26
N GLY A 33 11.59 2.17 -3.83
CA GLY A 33 12.80 2.91 -3.49
C GLY A 33 14.07 2.10 -3.70
N PRO A 34 15.26 2.66 -3.42
CA PRO A 34 16.50 1.90 -3.47
C PRO A 34 16.54 0.82 -2.38
N THR A 35 17.39 -0.20 -2.55
CA THR A 35 17.51 -1.34 -1.60
C THR A 35 17.72 -0.91 -0.14
N ARG A 36 18.41 0.22 0.11
CA ARG A 36 18.69 0.76 1.45
C ARG A 36 17.74 1.90 1.83
N LEU A 37 16.47 1.58 1.92
CA LEU A 37 15.44 2.48 2.44
C LEU A 37 15.32 2.37 3.97
N ASN A 38 14.86 3.41 4.67
CA ASN A 38 14.53 3.30 6.09
C ASN A 38 13.18 2.58 6.26
N TYR A 39 13.20 1.25 6.35
CA TYR A 39 12.00 0.43 6.53
C TYR A 39 11.23 0.78 7.81
N GLY A 40 11.94 1.16 8.89
CA GLY A 40 11.33 1.57 10.14
C GLY A 40 10.43 2.81 10.02
N ARG A 41 10.70 3.69 9.04
CA ARG A 41 9.84 4.85 8.74
C ARG A 41 8.82 4.56 7.65
N ILE A 42 9.20 3.80 6.63
CA ILE A 42 8.36 3.66 5.44
C ILE A 42 7.23 2.66 5.65
N VAL A 43 7.47 1.56 6.37
CA VAL A 43 6.41 0.58 6.66
C VAL A 43 5.23 1.24 7.40
N PRO A 44 5.44 1.98 8.52
CA PRO A 44 4.34 2.65 9.19
C PRO A 44 3.62 3.70 8.33
N MET A 45 4.34 4.40 7.47
CA MET A 45 3.77 5.40 6.55
C MET A 45 2.82 4.76 5.55
N VAL A 46 3.26 3.72 4.84
CA VAL A 46 2.45 3.00 3.84
C VAL A 46 1.21 2.39 4.50
N ASP A 47 1.39 1.81 5.69
CA ASP A 47 0.31 1.18 6.45
C ASP A 47 -0.72 2.20 6.95
N PHE A 48 -0.27 3.37 7.43
CA PHE A 48 -1.15 4.48 7.77
C PHE A 48 -1.93 5.00 6.56
N THR A 49 -1.27 5.23 5.43
CA THR A 49 -1.92 5.70 4.20
C THR A 49 -2.96 4.70 3.71
N ALA A 50 -2.66 3.40 3.76
CA ALA A 50 -3.63 2.36 3.40
C ALA A 50 -4.87 2.35 4.30
N ARG A 51 -4.70 2.58 5.61
CA ARG A 51 -5.84 2.75 6.53
C ARG A 51 -6.64 4.01 6.23
N VAL A 52 -6.00 5.13 5.93
CA VAL A 52 -6.70 6.38 5.58
C VAL A 52 -7.52 6.20 4.31
N VAL A 53 -6.93 5.63 3.26
CA VAL A 53 -7.65 5.33 2.01
C VAL A 53 -8.81 4.38 2.27
N SER A 54 -8.61 3.35 3.11
CA SER A 54 -9.71 2.44 3.47
C SER A 54 -10.87 3.14 4.18
N ARG A 55 -10.59 4.13 5.04
CA ARG A 55 -11.65 4.91 5.70
C ARG A 55 -12.40 5.82 4.73
N VAL A 56 -11.70 6.42 3.78
CA VAL A 56 -12.31 7.27 2.74
C VAL A 56 -13.20 6.41 1.84
N LEU A 57 -12.74 5.22 1.45
CA LEU A 57 -13.52 4.27 0.64
C LEU A 57 -14.60 3.52 1.42
N GLY A 58 -14.51 3.52 2.75
CA GLY A 58 -15.56 3.02 3.64
C GLY A 58 -16.56 4.11 4.05
N ALA A 59 -16.40 5.36 3.61
CA ALA A 59 -17.35 6.41 3.90
C ALA A 59 -18.67 6.18 3.10
N PRO A 60 -19.85 6.49 3.67
CA PRO A 60 -21.11 6.35 2.97
C PRO A 60 -21.12 7.28 1.72
N GLY A 61 -20.92 6.70 0.53
CA GLY A 61 -20.87 7.43 -0.75
C GLY A 61 -19.85 6.91 -1.76
N SER A 62 -18.87 6.08 -1.35
CA SER A 62 -17.83 5.54 -2.23
C SER A 62 -18.12 4.15 -2.83
N ASP A 63 -19.17 3.47 -2.37
CA ASP A 63 -19.58 2.11 -2.83
C ASP A 63 -20.57 2.14 -4.02
N SER A 64 -20.80 3.31 -4.65
CA SER A 64 -21.84 3.52 -5.68
C SER A 64 -21.32 3.70 -7.11
N ALA A 65 -20.08 3.29 -7.41
CA ALA A 65 -19.50 3.33 -8.75
C ALA A 65 -19.19 1.93 -9.30
#